data_AF-A0A9X5UMG4-F1
#
_entry.id   AF-A0A9X5UMG4-F1
#
_cell.length_a   1.000
_cell.length_b   1.000
_cell.length_c   1.000
_cell.angle_alpha   90.00
_cell.angle_beta   90.00
_cell.angle_gamma   90.00
#
_symmetry.space_group_name_H-M   'P 1'
#
loop_
_entity.id
_entity.type
_entity.pdbx_description
1 polymer ?
#
loop_
_entity_poly.entity_id
_entity_poly.type
_entity_poly.pdbx_seq_one_letter_code
_entity_poly.pdbx_strand_id
1 'polypeptide(L)'
;MSDPPPDRPGHGPHRYEIRVDGHLSPRWAAWFGDLTLTAMSDGTTVLRGPAVDQAALHGLLRKVRDAGLPLLCVTQVGLAPPTPPPPIPDDPHAGE
;
A
#
# COMPACT_ATOMS: atom_id res chain seq x y z
N MET A 1 15.09 20.31 -28.50
CA MET A 1 15.81 19.77 -27.34
C MET A 1 14.77 19.59 -26.25
N SER A 2 14.12 18.43 -26.21
CA SER A 2 13.07 18.16 -25.23
C SER A 2 13.74 17.81 -23.91
N ASP A 3 13.40 18.56 -22.87
CA ASP A 3 13.77 18.27 -21.49
C ASP A 3 13.41 16.80 -21.17
N PRO A 4 14.35 15.98 -20.65
CA PRO A 4 14.00 14.65 -20.18
C PRO A 4 12.98 14.78 -19.05
N PRO A 5 11.95 13.92 -18.98
CA PRO A 5 10.97 13.99 -17.89
C PRO A 5 11.71 13.90 -16.54
N PRO A 6 11.31 14.69 -15.53
CA PRO A 6 11.93 14.60 -14.21
C PRO A 6 11.88 13.15 -13.75
N ASP A 7 12.98 12.68 -13.17
CA ASP A 7 13.12 11.36 -12.55
C ASP A 7 11.82 11.07 -11.78
N ARG A 8 10.96 10.23 -12.36
CA ARG A 8 9.71 9.86 -11.70
C ARG A 8 10.17 9.17 -10.45
N PRO A 9 9.90 9.71 -9.24
CA PRO A 9 10.40 9.14 -8.01
C PRO A 9 10.08 7.66 -8.09
N GLY A 10 11.12 6.83 -8.10
CA GLY A 10 11.00 5.40 -8.35
C GLY A 10 9.81 4.89 -7.53
N HIS A 11 8.89 4.18 -8.18
CA HIS A 11 7.67 3.68 -7.55
C HIS A 11 8.05 2.82 -6.34
N GLY A 12 8.27 3.48 -5.19
CA GLY A 12 8.56 2.84 -3.94
C GLY A 12 7.39 1.92 -3.64
N PRO A 13 7.60 0.85 -2.86
CA PRO A 13 6.56 -0.15 -2.60
C PRO A 13 5.29 0.56 -2.10
N HIS A 14 4.30 0.67 -2.99
CA HIS A 14 3.06 1.39 -2.71
C HIS A 14 2.15 0.42 -1.96
N ARG A 15 1.91 0.67 -0.66
CA ARG A 15 0.94 -0.14 0.07
C ARG A 15 -0.45 0.42 -0.25
N TYR A 16 -1.43 -0.47 -0.38
CA TYR A 16 -2.82 -0.05 -0.57
C TYR A 16 -3.70 -0.63 0.53
N GLU A 17 -4.66 0.18 0.95
CA GLU A 17 -5.76 -0.21 1.81
C GLU A 17 -7.05 -0.11 1.03
N ILE A 18 -7.76 -1.23 0.95
CA ILE A 18 -9.03 -1.33 0.25
C ILE A 18 -10.09 -1.59 1.30
N ARG A 19 -11.12 -0.76 1.34
CA ARG A 19 -12.24 -0.90 2.28
C ARG A 19 -13.48 -1.33 1.52
N VAL A 20 -14.12 -2.39 2.01
CA VAL A 20 -15.35 -2.94 1.44
C VAL A 20 -16.44 -2.99 2.48
N ASP A 21 -17.68 -2.93 2.01
CA ASP A 21 -18.85 -3.06 2.87
C ASP A 21 -19.05 -4.52 3.31
N GLY A 22 -19.50 -4.70 4.55
CA GLY A 22 -19.72 -6.00 5.16
C GLY A 22 -18.49 -6.63 5.82
N HIS A 23 -18.74 -7.62 6.68
CA HIS A 23 -17.72 -8.44 7.33
C HIS A 23 -17.39 -9.67 6.50
N LEU A 24 -16.16 -9.71 6.01
CA LEU A 24 -15.62 -10.89 5.36
C LEU A 24 -15.24 -11.92 6.41
N SER A 25 -15.85 -13.09 6.30
CA SER A 25 -15.50 -14.24 7.14
C SER A 25 -14.05 -14.69 6.86
N PRO A 26 -13.37 -15.33 7.83
CA PRO A 26 -11.96 -15.74 7.68
C PRO A 26 -11.64 -16.58 6.43
N ARG A 27 -12.62 -17.30 5.88
CA ARG A 27 -12.51 -18.07 4.62
C ARG A 27 -12.07 -17.23 3.42
N TRP A 28 -12.35 -15.93 3.42
CA TRP A 28 -11.98 -15.02 2.35
C TRP A 28 -10.49 -14.73 2.32
N ALA A 29 -9.76 -14.89 3.44
CA ALA A 29 -8.32 -14.70 3.49
C ALA A 29 -7.59 -15.57 2.47
N ALA A 30 -7.99 -16.84 2.33
CA ALA A 30 -7.41 -17.75 1.33
C ALA A 30 -7.68 -17.32 -0.13
N TRP A 31 -8.81 -16.68 -0.40
CA TRP A 31 -9.15 -16.17 -1.75
C TRP A 31 -8.38 -14.87 -2.07
N PHE A 32 -8.21 -14.02 -1.07
CA PHE A 32 -7.46 -12.77 -1.20
C PHE A 32 -5.95 -12.95 -1.14
N GLY A 33 -5.44 -14.12 -0.73
CA GLY A 33 -4.03 -14.47 -0.76
C GLY A 33 -3.26 -13.82 0.38
N ASP A 34 -2.13 -13.17 0.07
CA ASP A 34 -1.23 -12.53 1.05
C ASP A 34 -1.78 -11.22 1.65
N LEU A 35 -3.09 -11.00 1.54
CA LEU A 35 -3.75 -9.82 2.10
C LEU A 35 -4.24 -10.10 3.50
N THR A 36 -3.98 -9.15 4.37
CA THR A 36 -4.55 -9.12 5.71
C THR A 36 -5.96 -8.54 5.64
N LEU A 37 -6.95 -9.34 6.07
CA LEU A 37 -8.34 -8.89 6.21
C LEU A 37 -8.58 -8.50 7.67
N THR A 38 -9.09 -7.30 7.89
CA THR A 38 -9.43 -6.79 9.22
C THR A 38 -10.89 -6.36 9.23
N ALA A 39 -11.73 -7.08 9.97
CA ALA A 39 -13.11 -6.67 10.22
C ALA A 39 -13.12 -5.48 11.18
N MET A 40 -13.79 -4.41 10.80
CA MET A 40 -13.90 -3.17 11.57
C MET A 40 -15.21 -3.15 12.36
N SER A 41 -15.25 -2.45 13.50
CA SER A 41 -16.46 -2.37 14.33
C SER A 41 -17.65 -1.70 13.65
N ASP A 42 -17.43 -0.95 12.57
CA ASP A 42 -18.46 -0.27 11.78
C ASP A 42 -19.11 -1.15 10.69
N GLY A 43 -18.87 -2.46 10.75
CA GLY A 43 -19.46 -3.41 9.80
C GLY A 43 -18.72 -3.55 8.48
N THR A 44 -17.59 -2.87 8.30
CA THR A 44 -16.77 -2.94 7.08
C THR A 44 -15.58 -3.89 7.23
N THR A 45 -14.96 -4.26 6.10
CA THR A 45 -13.69 -4.99 6.10
C THR A 45 -12.61 -4.18 5.39
N VAL A 46 -11.44 -4.11 6.02
CA VAL A 46 -10.24 -3.51 5.43
C VAL A 46 -9.33 -4.63 4.93
N LEU A 47 -8.96 -4.57 3.65
CA LEU A 47 -7.96 -5.43 3.03
C LEU A 47 -6.66 -4.64 2.92
N ARG A 48 -5.61 -5.13 3.56
CA ARG A 48 -4.27 -4.53 3.55
C ARG A 48 -3.27 -5.51 2.97
N GLY A 49 -2.41 -5.03 2.08
CA GLY A 49 -1.26 -5.83 1.68
C GLY A 49 -0.27 -5.11 0.80
N PRO A 50 0.85 -5.77 0.49
CA PRO A 50 1.87 -5.23 -0.40
C PRO A 50 1.33 -5.26 -1.83
N ALA A 51 0.74 -4.15 -2.30
CA ALA A 51 0.43 -4.05 -3.72
C ALA A 51 1.70 -3.58 -4.44
N VAL A 52 2.40 -4.56 -5.02
CA VAL A 52 3.71 -4.35 -5.63
C VAL A 52 3.63 -3.44 -6.87
N ASP A 53 2.46 -3.40 -7.52
CA ASP A 53 2.19 -2.58 -8.71
C ASP A 53 0.68 -2.31 -8.91
N GLN A 54 0.35 -1.54 -9.95
CA GLN A 54 -1.03 -1.23 -10.34
C GLN A 54 -1.82 -2.44 -10.86
N ALA A 55 -1.16 -3.41 -11.50
CA ALA A 55 -1.84 -4.59 -12.03
C ALA A 55 -2.39 -5.47 -10.88
N ALA A 56 -1.61 -5.64 -9.82
CA ALA A 56 -2.02 -6.33 -8.60
C ALA A 56 -3.21 -5.63 -7.94
N LEU A 57 -3.18 -4.30 -7.84
CA LEU A 57 -4.32 -3.49 -7.35
C LEU A 57 -5.58 -3.73 -8.19
N HIS A 58 -5.49 -3.65 -9.51
CA HIS A 58 -6.65 -3.86 -10.38
C HIS A 58 -7.18 -5.30 -10.33
N GLY A 59 -6.30 -6.30 -10.16
CA GLY A 59 -6.70 -7.69 -9.93
C GLY A 59 -7.50 -7.85 -8.62
N LEU A 60 -7.08 -7.15 -7.58
CA LEU A 60 -7.76 -7.05 -6.30
C LEU A 60 -9.17 -6.44 -6.42
N LEU A 61 -9.29 -5.32 -7.12
CA LEU A 61 -10.58 -4.67 -7.35
C LEU A 61 -11.53 -5.54 -8.18
N ARG A 62 -11.02 -6.32 -9.14
CA ARG A 62 -11.82 -7.33 -9.84
C ARG A 62 -12.34 -8.40 -8.89
N LYS A 63 -11.50 -8.95 -8.00
CA LYS A 63 -11.95 -9.92 -6.99
C LYS A 63 -13.06 -9.36 -6.10
N VAL A 64 -12.94 -8.12 -5.64
CA VAL A 64 -13.98 -7.43 -4.85
C VAL A 64 -15.30 -7.33 -5.63
N ARG A 65 -15.24 -6.95 -6.91
CA ARG A 65 -16.40 -6.88 -7.79
C ARG A 65 -17.03 -8.26 -8.01
N ASP A 66 -16.22 -9.27 -8.33
CA ASP A 66 -16.69 -10.62 -8.63
C ASP A 66 -17.29 -11.30 -7.39
N ALA A 67 -16.87 -10.88 -6.19
CA ALA A 67 -17.45 -11.24 -4.91
C ALA A 67 -18.80 -10.57 -4.60
N GLY A 68 -19.22 -9.58 -5.41
CA GLY A 68 -20.42 -8.78 -5.16
C GLY A 68 -20.29 -7.83 -3.96
N LEU A 69 -19.07 -7.53 -3.52
CA LEU A 69 -18.82 -6.68 -2.36
C LEU A 69 -18.80 -5.20 -2.78
N PRO A 70 -19.60 -4.32 -2.14
CA PRO A 70 -19.51 -2.90 -2.39
C PRO A 70 -18.14 -2.35 -1.99
N LEU A 71 -17.44 -1.75 -2.95
CA LEU A 71 -16.19 -1.05 -2.69
C LEU A 71 -16.49 0.31 -2.07
N LEU A 72 -15.94 0.57 -0.88
CA LEU A 72 -16.15 1.83 -0.16
C LEU A 72 -15.00 2.82 -0.38
N CYS A 73 -13.75 2.35 -0.33
CA CYS A 73 -12.59 3.22 -0.44
C CYS A 73 -11.34 2.46 -0.91
N VAL A 74 -10.44 3.17 -1.61
CA VAL A 74 -9.09 2.72 -1.95
C VAL A 74 -8.12 3.82 -1.59
N THR A 75 -7.19 3.54 -0.68
CA THR A 75 -6.20 4.50 -0.19
C THR A 75 -4.81 3.97 -0.43
N GLN A 76 -3.96 4.76 -1.07
CA GLN A 76 -2.53 4.50 -1.15
C GLN A 76 -1.87 4.97 0.16
N VAL A 77 -1.29 4.02 0.90
CA VAL A 77 -0.49 4.30 2.10
C VAL A 77 0.97 4.26 1.70
N GLY A 78 1.64 5.42 1.76
CA GLY A 78 3.09 5.47 1.65
C GLY A 78 3.70 4.64 2.78
N LEU A 79 4.60 3.70 2.46
CA LEU A 79 5.53 3.23 3.47
C LEU A 79 6.26 4.48 3.96
N ALA A 80 6.30 4.71 5.29
CA ALA A 80 6.99 5.88 5.85
C ALA A 80 8.34 6.06 5.14
N PRO A 81 8.72 7.30 4.75
CA PRO A 81 10.01 7.51 4.10
C PRO A 81 11.10 6.86 4.96
N PRO A 82 12.12 6.24 4.36
CA PRO A 82 13.24 5.72 5.13
C PRO A 82 13.73 6.88 5.99
N THR A 83 13.65 6.71 7.31
CA THR A 83 14.12 7.72 8.26
C THR A 83 15.51 8.14 7.79
N PRO A 84 15.75 9.44 7.50
CA PRO A 84 17.08 9.84 7.08
C PRO A 84 18.06 9.37 8.17
N PRO A 85 19.22 8.76 7.80
CA PRO A 85 20.19 8.37 8.79
C PRO A 85 20.51 9.60 9.66
N PRO A 86 20.70 9.44 10.98
CA PRO A 86 21.06 10.56 11.84
C PRO A 86 22.25 11.28 11.22
N PRO A 87 22.30 12.63 11.27
CA PRO A 87 23.42 13.38 10.73
C PRO A 87 24.70 12.81 11.35
N ILE A 88 25.60 12.31 10.50
CA ILE A 88 26.93 11.88 10.94
C ILE A 88 27.52 13.12 11.63
N PRO A 89 27.87 13.07 12.92
CA PRO A 89 28.51 14.21 13.56
C PRO A 89 29.76 14.54 12.75
N ASP A 90 29.85 15.80 12.31
CA ASP A 90 31.00 16.36 11.61
C ASP A 90 32.25 15.96 12.40
N ASP A 91 33.10 15.12 11.80
CA ASP A 91 34.30 14.59 12.45
C ASP A 91 35.25 15.76 12.68
N PRO A 92 35.55 16.16 13.94
CA PRO A 92 36.35 17.35 14.22
C PRO A 92 37.86 17.12 13.95
N HIS A 93 38.22 16.26 13.00
CA HIS A 93 39.60 15.91 12.67
C HIS A 93 39.96 16.17 11.20
N ALA A 94 39.60 17.34 10.69
CA ALA A 94 40.24 17.92 9.52
C ALA A 94 40.77 19.32 9.86
N GLY A 95 42.02 19.38 10.35
CA GLY A 95 42.74 20.63 10.51
C GLY A 95 43.74 20.60 11.65
N GLU A 96 44.94 20.11 11.33
CA GLU A 96 46.27 20.58 11.74
C GLU A 96 46.51 21.20 13.13
#